data_AF-F4Q4T7-F1
#
_entry.id   AF-F4Q4T7-F1
#
_cell.length_a   1.000
_cell.length_b   1.000
_cell.length_c   1.000
_cell.angle_alpha   90.00
_cell.angle_beta   90.00
_cell.angle_gamma   90.00
#
_symmetry.space_group_name_H-M   'P 1'
#
loop_
_entity.id
_entity.type
_entity.pdbx_description
1 polymer ?
#
loop_
_entity_poly.entity_id
_entity_poly.type
_entity_poly.pdbx_seq_one_letter_code
_entity_poly.pdbx_strand_id
1 'polypeptide(L)'
;MGSKLETALRVIVIFCGVALACLTIPYWIYMKIAIDHDSYVPMGIYIASAIILLILAFLGIFGAIRKSRGLLLYFAVVMIMMFLFGIAQIIVTALDVAGCGDDPSSNFSFLCSVNTVGYYVPVGILLFINIFGAVMALWLRYKLVHDTEGKYY
;
A
#
# COMPACT_ATOMS: atom_id res chain seq x y z
N MET A 1 -30.96 -5.36 -8.88
CA MET A 1 -29.55 -5.62 -9.30
C MET A 1 -28.50 -4.94 -8.41
N GLY A 2 -28.83 -3.85 -7.70
CA GLY A 2 -27.90 -3.10 -6.82
C GLY A 2 -27.20 -3.95 -5.73
N SER A 3 -27.93 -4.79 -4.99
CA SER A 3 -27.34 -5.57 -3.88
C SER A 3 -26.12 -6.44 -4.25
N LYS A 4 -26.16 -7.17 -5.38
CA LYS A 4 -25.06 -8.09 -5.76
C LYS A 4 -23.75 -7.37 -6.07
N LEU A 5 -23.83 -6.24 -6.77
CA LEU A 5 -22.66 -5.43 -7.12
C LEU A 5 -22.06 -4.74 -5.88
N GLU A 6 -22.86 -4.36 -4.88
CA GLU A 6 -22.36 -3.76 -3.63
C GLU A 6 -21.54 -4.79 -2.84
N THR A 7 -22.06 -6.01 -2.73
CA THR A 7 -21.35 -7.12 -2.09
C THR A 7 -20.05 -7.45 -2.84
N ALA A 8 -20.07 -7.47 -4.16
CA ALA A 8 -18.86 -7.70 -4.96
C ALA A 8 -17.79 -6.61 -4.70
N LEU A 9 -18.16 -5.33 -4.73
CA LEU A 9 -17.25 -4.22 -4.45
C LEU A 9 -16.66 -4.30 -3.03
N ARG A 10 -17.45 -4.73 -2.03
CA ARG A 10 -16.93 -4.96 -0.68
C ARG A 10 -15.90 -6.06 -0.62
N VAL A 11 -16.20 -7.20 -1.25
CA VAL A 11 -15.26 -8.34 -1.27
C VAL A 11 -13.96 -7.91 -1.94
N ILE A 12 -14.02 -7.11 -2.99
CA ILE A 12 -12.82 -6.57 -3.67
C ILE A 12 -12.03 -5.62 -2.74
N VAL A 13 -12.69 -4.69 -2.03
CA VAL A 13 -11.99 -3.80 -1.09
C VAL A 13 -11.36 -4.59 0.08
N ILE A 14 -12.04 -5.62 0.57
CA ILE A 14 -11.50 -6.53 1.60
C ILE A 14 -10.28 -7.28 1.04
N PHE A 15 -10.37 -7.79 -0.20
CA PHE A 15 -9.25 -8.44 -0.86
C PHE A 15 -8.05 -7.50 -1.00
N CYS A 16 -8.26 -6.23 -1.38
CA CYS A 16 -7.18 -5.23 -1.39
C CYS A 16 -6.59 -5.01 0.00
N GLY A 17 -7.40 -4.95 1.05
CA GLY A 17 -6.93 -4.86 2.44
C GLY A 17 -6.07 -6.07 2.85
N VAL A 18 -6.51 -7.29 2.51
CA VAL A 18 -5.74 -8.51 2.77
C VAL A 18 -4.43 -8.51 1.97
N ALA A 19 -4.47 -8.08 0.71
CA ALA A 19 -3.27 -7.99 -0.12
C ALA A 19 -2.25 -6.98 0.44
N LEU A 20 -2.71 -5.84 0.98
CA LEU A 20 -1.85 -4.89 1.71
C LEU A 20 -1.21 -5.54 2.95
N ALA A 21 -1.96 -6.33 3.72
CA ALA A 21 -1.41 -7.06 4.85
C ALA A 21 -0.36 -8.09 4.41
N CYS A 22 -0.58 -8.81 3.31
CA CYS A 22 0.41 -9.75 2.75
C CYS A 22 1.66 -9.03 2.23
N LEU A 23 1.53 -7.81 1.71
CA LEU A 23 2.66 -6.98 1.31
C LEU A 23 3.52 -6.50 2.49
N THR A 24 3.13 -6.77 3.74
CA THR A 24 4.03 -6.57 4.89
C THR A 24 5.12 -7.64 4.98
N ILE A 25 4.93 -8.83 4.37
CA ILE A 25 5.87 -9.96 4.44
C ILE A 25 7.30 -9.58 4.03
N PRO A 26 7.53 -8.89 2.89
CA PRO A 26 8.86 -8.42 2.53
C PRO A 26 9.51 -7.53 3.61
N TYR A 27 8.74 -6.64 4.26
CA TYR A 27 9.28 -5.76 5.31
C TYR A 27 9.80 -6.54 6.51
N TRP A 28 9.13 -7.64 6.89
CA TRP A 28 9.60 -8.53 7.95
C TRP A 28 10.89 -9.27 7.57
N ILE A 29 11.03 -9.65 6.29
CA ILE A 29 12.26 -10.26 5.76
C ILE A 29 13.41 -9.25 5.77
N TYR A 30 13.19 -8.04 5.26
CA TYR A 30 14.21 -6.97 5.25
C TYR A 30 14.59 -6.51 6.65
N MET A 31 13.65 -6.52 7.60
CA MET A 31 13.94 -6.25 9.01
C MET A 31 14.92 -7.27 9.59
N LYS A 32 14.72 -8.57 9.32
CA LYS A 32 15.64 -9.62 9.79
C LYS A 32 17.05 -9.40 9.23
N ILE A 33 17.15 -9.09 7.95
CA ILE A 33 18.43 -8.77 7.30
C ILE A 33 19.07 -7.53 7.94
N ALA A 34 18.30 -6.50 8.27
CA ALA A 34 18.83 -5.29 8.91
C ALA A 34 19.37 -5.55 10.34
N ILE A 35 18.73 -6.45 11.09
CA ILE A 35 19.19 -6.89 12.41
C ILE A 35 20.53 -7.65 12.29
N ASP A 36 20.65 -8.53 11.31
CA ASP A 36 21.87 -9.31 11.06
C ASP A 36 23.07 -8.40 10.67
N HIS A 37 22.81 -7.16 10.25
CA HIS A 37 23.81 -6.14 9.90
C HIS A 37 23.91 -4.98 10.92
N ASP A 38 23.42 -5.15 12.15
CA ASP A 38 23.49 -4.17 13.27
C ASP A 38 23.00 -2.75 12.89
N SER A 39 22.11 -2.66 11.91
CA SER A 39 21.64 -1.41 11.33
C SER A 39 20.28 -1.03 11.93
N TYR A 40 20.32 -0.38 13.10
CA TYR A 40 19.13 -0.03 13.91
C TYR A 40 18.21 1.02 13.26
N VAL A 41 18.74 1.93 12.44
CA VAL A 41 17.95 2.98 11.79
C VAL A 41 17.03 2.40 10.68
N PRO A 42 17.52 1.59 9.73
CA PRO A 42 16.66 0.90 8.75
C PRO A 42 15.62 -0.02 9.40
N MET A 43 15.98 -0.69 10.50
CA MET A 43 15.06 -1.57 11.23
C MET A 43 13.82 -0.81 11.72
N GLY A 44 14.00 0.37 12.33
CA GLY A 44 12.88 1.19 12.80
C GLY A 44 11.94 1.62 11.67
N ILE A 45 12.51 1.96 10.50
CA ILE A 45 11.74 2.37 9.32
C ILE A 45 10.90 1.22 8.77
N TYR A 46 11.45 0.00 8.69
CA TYR A 46 10.71 -1.17 8.21
C TYR A 46 9.57 -1.57 9.14
N ILE A 47 9.78 -1.50 10.47
CA ILE A 47 8.72 -1.76 11.47
C ILE A 47 7.60 -0.74 11.34
N ALA A 48 7.93 0.56 11.30
CA ALA A 48 6.95 1.62 11.16
C ALA A 48 6.13 1.46 9.86
N SER A 49 6.78 1.13 8.76
CA SER A 49 6.13 0.90 7.46
C SER A 49 5.17 -0.29 7.49
N ALA A 50 5.57 -1.41 8.09
CA ALA A 50 4.73 -2.59 8.24
C ALA A 50 3.49 -2.31 9.10
N ILE A 51 3.65 -1.57 10.21
CA ILE A 51 2.54 -1.18 11.09
C ILE A 51 1.55 -0.26 10.35
N ILE A 52 2.05 0.73 9.61
CA ILE A 52 1.20 1.64 8.82
C ILE A 52 0.37 0.84 7.82
N LEU A 53 0.98 -0.09 7.08
CA LEU A 53 0.27 -0.95 6.12
C LEU A 53 -0.82 -1.80 6.79
N LEU A 54 -0.57 -2.35 7.98
CA LEU A 54 -1.57 -3.10 8.74
C LEU A 54 -2.74 -2.22 9.20
N ILE A 55 -2.47 -1.00 9.66
CA ILE A 55 -3.51 -0.03 10.04
C ILE A 55 -4.38 0.29 8.81
N LEU A 56 -3.77 0.51 7.64
CA LEU A 56 -4.51 0.80 6.41
C LEU A 56 -5.32 -0.39 5.92
N ALA A 57 -4.77 -1.61 5.99
CA ALA A 57 -5.50 -2.84 5.72
C ALA A 57 -6.74 -2.96 6.63
N PHE A 58 -6.57 -2.69 7.93
CA PHE A 58 -7.67 -2.68 8.89
C PHE A 58 -8.74 -1.64 8.54
N LEU A 59 -8.35 -0.40 8.22
CA LEU A 59 -9.28 0.66 7.84
C LEU A 59 -10.06 0.32 6.56
N GLY A 60 -9.40 -0.27 5.56
CA GLY A 60 -10.06 -0.72 4.33
C GLY A 60 -11.07 -1.84 4.57
N ILE A 61 -10.68 -2.86 5.34
CA ILE A 61 -11.57 -3.99 5.70
C ILE A 61 -12.74 -3.51 6.55
N PHE A 62 -12.46 -2.74 7.60
CA PHE A 62 -13.47 -2.24 8.52
C PHE A 62 -14.43 -1.25 7.84
N GLY A 63 -13.91 -0.37 6.98
CA GLY A 63 -14.71 0.53 6.15
C GLY A 63 -15.66 -0.21 5.21
N ALA A 64 -15.18 -1.29 4.58
CA ALA A 64 -16.00 -2.13 3.72
C ALA A 64 -17.11 -2.88 4.49
N ILE A 65 -16.79 -3.45 5.66
CA ILE A 65 -17.73 -4.18 6.51
C ILE A 65 -18.80 -3.25 7.11
N ARG A 66 -18.38 -2.13 7.72
CA ARG A 66 -19.28 -1.18 8.40
C ARG A 66 -20.04 -0.26 7.45
N LYS A 67 -19.79 -0.34 6.13
CA LYS A 67 -20.36 0.55 5.11
C LYS A 67 -20.10 2.03 5.40
N SER A 68 -19.02 2.35 6.10
CA SER A 68 -18.74 3.72 6.54
C SER A 68 -18.18 4.53 5.39
N ARG A 69 -18.96 5.51 4.93
CA ARG A 69 -18.58 6.44 3.85
C ARG A 69 -17.31 7.23 4.17
N GLY A 70 -17.13 7.58 5.45
CA GLY A 70 -15.96 8.31 5.93
C GLY A 70 -14.70 7.45 5.90
N LEU A 71 -14.78 6.22 6.41
CA LEU A 71 -13.65 5.28 6.40
C LEU A 71 -13.23 4.88 4.98
N LEU A 72 -14.19 4.64 4.07
CA LEU A 72 -13.89 4.34 2.67
C LEU A 72 -13.23 5.53 1.95
N LEU A 73 -13.66 6.75 2.24
CA LEU A 73 -13.02 7.96 1.69
C LEU A 73 -11.61 8.12 2.23
N TYR A 74 -11.43 7.96 3.54
CA TYR A 74 -10.10 8.05 4.18
C TYR A 74 -9.15 7.01 3.59
N PHE A 75 -9.60 5.75 3.49
CA PHE A 75 -8.83 4.69 2.85
C PHE A 75 -8.46 5.04 1.40
N ALA A 76 -9.41 5.51 0.59
CA ALA A 76 -9.13 5.89 -0.79
C ALA A 76 -8.11 7.04 -0.90
N VAL A 77 -8.25 8.08 -0.08
CA VAL A 77 -7.31 9.22 -0.08
C VAL A 77 -5.91 8.77 0.33
N VAL A 78 -5.78 7.96 1.38
CA VAL A 78 -4.47 7.46 1.80
C VAL A 78 -3.85 6.55 0.74
N MET A 79 -4.63 5.69 0.09
CA MET A 79 -4.15 4.85 -1.01
C MET A 79 -3.63 5.67 -2.19
N ILE A 80 -4.30 6.78 -2.55
CA ILE A 80 -3.82 7.72 -3.57
C ILE A 80 -2.51 8.39 -3.12
N MET A 81 -2.43 8.86 -1.87
CA MET A 81 -1.21 9.47 -1.34
C MET A 81 -0.04 8.47 -1.36
N MET A 82 -0.24 7.23 -0.93
CA MET A 82 0.79 6.19 -0.98
C MET A 82 1.21 5.84 -2.40
N PHE A 83 0.28 5.87 -3.36
CA PHE A 83 0.60 5.70 -4.77
C PHE A 83 1.55 6.80 -5.27
N LEU A 84 1.27 8.07 -4.96
CA LEU A 84 2.13 9.19 -5.35
C LEU A 84 3.51 9.10 -4.69
N PHE A 85 3.57 8.78 -3.40
CA PHE A 85 4.85 8.55 -2.70
C PHE A 85 5.62 7.38 -3.29
N GLY A 86 4.96 6.28 -3.65
CA GLY A 86 5.62 5.13 -4.28
C GLY A 86 6.17 5.45 -5.67
N ILE A 87 5.49 6.29 -6.46
CA ILE A 87 6.04 6.79 -7.73
C ILE A 87 7.30 7.64 -7.47
N ALA A 88 7.23 8.57 -6.51
CA ALA A 88 8.39 9.40 -6.16
C ALA A 88 9.57 8.53 -5.70
N GLN A 89 9.31 7.48 -4.91
CA GLN A 89 10.33 6.53 -4.47
C GLN A 89 10.95 5.77 -5.64
N ILE A 90 10.15 5.27 -6.60
CA ILE A 90 10.70 4.64 -7.81
C ILE A 90 11.62 5.58 -8.57
N ILE A 91 11.24 6.86 -8.73
CA ILE A 91 12.06 7.83 -9.45
C ILE A 91 13.38 8.06 -8.74
N VAL A 92 13.36 8.31 -7.42
CA VAL A 92 14.57 8.52 -6.62
C VAL A 92 15.47 7.29 -6.68
N THR A 93 14.92 6.10 -6.48
CA THR A 93 15.68 4.84 -6.55
C THR A 93 16.24 4.58 -7.95
N ALA A 94 15.52 4.93 -9.03
CA ALA A 94 16.02 4.78 -10.39
C ALA A 94 17.18 5.73 -10.69
N LEU A 95 17.14 6.96 -10.17
CA LEU A 95 18.25 7.93 -10.28
C LEU A 95 19.48 7.45 -9.50
N ASP A 96 19.30 6.95 -8.29
CA ASP A 96 20.40 6.43 -7.47
C ASP A 96 21.04 5.17 -8.07
N VAL A 97 20.24 4.28 -8.66
CA VAL A 97 20.76 3.09 -9.36
C VAL A 97 21.49 3.47 -10.66
N ALA A 98 21.03 4.49 -11.38
CA ALA A 98 21.72 4.99 -12.58
C ALA A 98 23.09 5.61 -12.26
N GLY A 99 23.28 6.11 -11.04
CA GLY A 99 24.54 6.66 -10.51
C GLY A 99 25.47 5.63 -9.88
N CYS A 100 25.20 4.32 -10.01
CA CYS A 100 26.05 3.29 -9.42
C CYS A 100 27.41 3.20 -10.12
N GLY A 101 28.37 3.90 -9.54
CA GLY A 101 29.75 4.03 -9.98
C GLY A 101 30.51 5.09 -9.19
N ASP A 102 29.81 6.11 -8.66
CA ASP A 102 30.45 7.31 -8.12
C ASP A 102 30.47 7.42 -6.58
N ASP A 103 29.60 6.71 -5.83
CA ASP A 103 29.56 6.84 -4.36
C ASP A 103 29.12 5.54 -3.62
N PRO A 104 30.02 4.88 -2.85
CA PRO A 104 29.69 3.68 -2.06
C PRO A 104 28.88 3.98 -0.77
N SER A 105 28.63 5.25 -0.45
CA SER A 105 27.92 5.68 0.76
C SER A 105 26.41 5.89 0.58
N SER A 106 25.87 5.68 -0.63
CA SER A 106 24.44 5.89 -0.90
C SER A 106 23.56 4.81 -0.24
N ASN A 107 22.41 5.23 0.29
CA ASN A 107 21.45 4.36 1.00
C ASN A 107 20.88 3.22 0.13
N PHE A 108 21.12 3.25 -1.19
CA PHE A 108 20.61 2.28 -2.17
C PHE A 108 21.73 1.52 -2.90
N SER A 109 23.00 1.66 -2.48
CA SER A 109 24.14 0.96 -3.08
C SER A 109 23.97 -0.57 -3.09
N PHE A 110 23.20 -1.13 -2.15
CA PHE A 110 22.84 -2.56 -2.14
C PHE A 110 21.98 -2.99 -3.34
N LEU A 111 21.22 -2.10 -3.98
CA LEU A 111 20.43 -2.42 -5.18
C LEU A 111 21.30 -2.59 -6.44
N CYS A 112 22.57 -2.20 -6.36
CA CYS A 112 23.52 -2.36 -7.46
C CYS A 112 24.28 -3.69 -7.39
N SER A 113 24.27 -4.35 -6.23
CA SER A 113 24.79 -5.73 -6.08
C SER A 113 23.69 -6.79 -6.09
N VAL A 114 22.43 -6.41 -5.85
CA VAL A 114 21.28 -7.33 -5.79
C VAL A 114 20.39 -7.16 -7.01
N ASN A 115 19.93 -8.26 -7.59
CA ASN A 115 19.05 -8.31 -8.76
C ASN A 115 17.89 -7.29 -8.66
N THR A 116 17.95 -6.23 -9.47
CA THR A 116 17.05 -5.06 -9.46
C THR A 116 15.57 -5.45 -9.56
N VAL A 117 15.30 -6.60 -10.19
CA VAL A 117 13.96 -7.20 -10.33
C VAL A 117 13.31 -7.49 -8.96
N GLY A 118 14.09 -7.92 -7.96
CA GLY A 118 13.58 -8.26 -6.63
C GLY A 118 13.00 -7.07 -5.86
N TYR A 119 13.42 -5.85 -6.19
CA TYR A 119 12.93 -4.62 -5.59
C TYR A 119 11.71 -4.05 -6.34
N TYR A 120 11.77 -3.98 -7.68
CA TYR A 120 10.70 -3.37 -8.46
C TYR A 120 9.40 -4.17 -8.47
N VAL A 121 9.46 -5.50 -8.35
CA VAL A 121 8.27 -6.36 -8.34
C VAL A 121 7.33 -6.06 -7.15
N PRO A 122 7.77 -6.12 -5.88
CA PRO A 122 6.88 -5.82 -4.75
C PRO A 122 6.39 -4.36 -4.75
N VAL A 123 7.21 -3.40 -5.20
CA VAL A 123 6.80 -1.99 -5.31
C VAL A 123 5.74 -1.83 -6.41
N GLY A 124 5.90 -2.48 -7.56
CA GLY A 124 4.91 -2.45 -8.64
C GLY A 124 3.56 -3.05 -8.21
N ILE A 125 3.59 -4.17 -7.47
CA ILE A 125 2.38 -4.79 -6.89
C ILE A 125 1.72 -3.85 -5.88
N LEU A 126 2.50 -3.19 -5.02
CA LEU A 126 2.01 -2.21 -4.05
C LEU A 126 1.32 -1.03 -4.76
N LEU A 127 1.93 -0.46 -5.79
CA LEU A 127 1.35 0.63 -6.57
C LEU A 127 0.04 0.22 -7.25
N PHE A 128 0.00 -0.98 -7.83
CA PHE A 128 -1.21 -1.52 -8.44
C PHE A 128 -2.34 -1.67 -7.42
N ILE A 129 -2.06 -2.25 -6.24
CA ILE A 129 -3.05 -2.41 -5.17
C ILE A 129 -3.51 -1.05 -4.64
N ASN A 130 -2.61 -0.07 -4.54
CA ASN A 130 -2.95 1.29 -4.10
C ASN A 130 -3.97 1.96 -5.04
N ILE A 131 -3.69 2.01 -6.34
CA ILE A 131 -4.60 2.65 -7.29
C ILE A 131 -5.90 1.86 -7.46
N PHE A 132 -5.81 0.53 -7.55
CA PHE A 132 -6.98 -0.33 -7.69
C PHE A 132 -7.88 -0.26 -6.45
N GLY A 133 -7.29 -0.35 -5.25
CA GLY A 133 -7.99 -0.20 -3.98
C GLY A 133 -8.65 1.16 -3.82
N ALA A 134 -7.99 2.25 -4.23
CA ALA A 134 -8.57 3.59 -4.22
C ALA A 134 -9.80 3.70 -5.13
N VAL A 135 -9.70 3.24 -6.38
CA VAL A 135 -10.81 3.28 -7.34
C VAL A 135 -12.00 2.45 -6.83
N MET A 136 -11.74 1.23 -6.33
CA MET A 136 -12.80 0.35 -5.82
C MET A 136 -13.46 0.91 -4.56
N ALA A 137 -12.70 1.53 -3.64
CA ALA A 137 -13.24 2.17 -2.46
C ALA A 137 -14.08 3.42 -2.80
N LEU A 138 -13.65 4.24 -3.76
CA LEU A 138 -14.41 5.38 -4.26
C LEU A 138 -15.70 4.93 -4.96
N TRP A 139 -15.64 3.86 -5.75
CA TRP A 139 -16.81 3.31 -6.41
C TRP A 139 -17.83 2.74 -5.41
N LEU A 140 -17.35 1.98 -4.41
CA LEU A 140 -18.20 1.49 -3.33
C LEU A 140 -18.85 2.64 -2.55
N ARG A 141 -18.09 3.71 -2.27
CA ARG A 141 -18.61 4.92 -1.63
C ARG A 141 -19.64 5.63 -2.49
N TYR A 142 -19.36 5.86 -3.77
CA TYR A 142 -20.28 6.52 -4.70
C TYR A 142 -21.62 5.81 -4.72
N LYS A 143 -21.57 4.48 -4.81
CA LYS A 143 -22.76 3.64 -4.74
C LYS A 143 -23.48 3.75 -3.41
N LEU A 144 -22.77 3.67 -2.28
CA LEU A 144 -23.36 3.84 -0.95
C LEU A 144 -24.04 5.20 -0.74
N VAL A 145 -23.69 6.23 -1.51
CA VAL A 145 -24.34 7.55 -1.50
C VAL A 145 -25.59 7.55 -2.39
N HIS A 146 -25.52 6.93 -3.58
CA HIS A 146 -26.59 6.97 -4.58
C HIS A 146 -27.63 5.84 -4.48
N ASP A 147 -27.33 4.71 -3.82
CA ASP A 147 -28.30 3.61 -3.58
C ASP A 147 -29.19 3.86 -2.35
N THR A 148 -28.86 4.84 -1.50
CA THR A 148 -29.69 5.23 -0.35
C THR A 148 -30.58 6.42 -0.68
N GLU A 149 -31.70 6.17 -1.37
CA GLU A 149 -32.84 7.07 -1.30
C GLU A 149 -33.42 7.01 0.13
N GLY A 150 -33.09 7.99 0.97
CA GLY A 150 -34.04 8.44 1.99
C GLY A 150 -33.89 8.02 3.46
N LYS A 151 -32.76 7.49 3.96
CA LYS A 151 -32.56 7.39 5.44
C LYS A 151 -31.14 7.73 5.86
N TYR A 152 -30.96 9.01 6.19
CA TYR A 152 -29.83 9.51 6.98
C TYR A 152 -30.26 9.49 8.45
N TYR A 153 -29.74 8.53 9.21
CA TYR A 153 -29.59 8.64 10.67
C TYR A 153 -28.27 7.97 11.03
#